data_AF-A0A519YDN5-F1
#
_entry.id   AF-A0A519YDN5-F1
#
_cell.length_a   1.000
_cell.length_b   1.000
_cell.length_c   1.000
_cell.angle_alpha   90.00
_cell.angle_beta   90.00
_cell.angle_gamma   90.00
#
_symmetry.space_group_name_H-M   'P 1'
#
loop_
_entity.id
_entity.type
_entity.pdbx_description
1 polymer ?
#
loop_
_entity_poly.entity_id
_entity_poly.type
_entity_poly.pdbx_seq_one_letter_code
_entity_poly.pdbx_strand_id
1 'polypeptide(L)'
;KPFGKHVMKDVDHIGGVPVIMKALLDAGMLHGDCLTVTGRTMAENLADIAPPDPDGKVLRAMNSPIHPTGGITILKGSLAPGGAVVKSAGFDSDVFTGTARVFERERAAMDALEDGTITNGDVVVIRYEGPKGGPGMREMLAITGAIKGAGLGKDVLLLTDGRFSGGTTGLCVGHVAPEAVDGGPIAFVRDGDQIRLDVGTGTLELLVDEAELAGRKNGWEPLPPRYTRGVLAKYTKLVGSASGGAVCG
;
A
#
# COMPACT_ATOMS: atom_id res chain seq x y z
N LYS A 1 9.52 13.18 3.18
CA LYS A 1 9.50 12.09 4.19
C LYS A 1 8.32 11.17 3.90
N PRO A 2 8.33 9.87 4.26
CA PRO A 2 9.28 9.21 5.15
C PRO A 2 10.57 8.71 4.49
N PHE A 3 10.58 8.48 3.16
CA PHE A 3 11.76 7.99 2.44
C PHE A 3 12.81 9.10 2.21
N GLY A 4 12.41 10.19 1.56
CA GLY A 4 13.31 11.29 1.22
C GLY A 4 13.77 12.14 2.42
N LYS A 5 14.70 13.06 2.17
CA LYS A 5 15.31 13.94 3.19
C LYS A 5 14.41 15.11 3.61
N HIS A 6 13.60 15.62 2.69
CA HIS A 6 12.87 16.88 2.82
C HIS A 6 11.44 16.72 3.37
N VAL A 7 10.91 17.79 3.96
CA VAL A 7 9.56 17.93 4.52
C VAL A 7 8.73 18.95 3.72
N MET A 8 7.44 19.09 4.03
CA MET A 8 6.55 19.97 3.25
C MET A 8 6.96 21.44 3.27
N LYS A 9 7.60 21.91 4.35
CA LYS A 9 8.19 23.26 4.42
C LYS A 9 9.29 23.47 3.37
N ASP A 10 10.09 22.46 3.08
CA ASP A 10 11.13 22.55 2.05
C ASP A 10 10.49 22.62 0.65
N VAL A 11 9.38 21.91 0.44
CA VAL A 11 8.58 21.97 -0.80
C VAL A 11 7.98 23.35 -0.99
N ASP A 12 7.41 23.93 0.08
CA ASP A 12 6.93 25.32 0.09
C ASP A 12 8.03 26.32 -0.27
N HIS A 13 9.22 26.18 0.33
CA HIS A 13 10.35 27.09 0.12
C HIS A 13 10.83 27.18 -1.33
N ILE A 14 10.65 26.12 -2.13
CA ILE A 14 11.05 26.09 -3.54
C ILE A 14 9.94 26.48 -4.52
N GLY A 15 8.75 26.87 -4.03
CA GLY A 15 7.61 27.29 -4.86
C GLY A 15 6.39 26.36 -4.79
N GLY A 16 6.43 25.30 -3.98
CA GLY A 16 5.27 24.47 -3.66
C GLY A 16 4.85 23.48 -4.76
N VAL A 17 3.60 23.00 -4.65
CA VAL A 17 2.99 22.06 -5.61
C VAL A 17 2.94 22.60 -7.05
N PRO A 18 2.74 23.91 -7.32
CA PRO A 18 2.78 24.45 -8.69
C PRO A 18 4.06 24.14 -9.46
N VAL A 19 5.22 24.04 -8.80
CA VAL A 19 6.49 23.64 -9.43
C VAL A 19 6.40 22.23 -10.03
N ILE A 20 5.81 21.30 -9.28
CA ILE A 20 5.59 19.91 -9.74
C ILE A 20 4.62 19.90 -10.92
N MET A 21 3.49 20.62 -10.78
CA MET A 21 2.46 20.66 -11.81
C MET A 21 2.96 21.26 -13.12
N LYS A 22 3.73 22.36 -13.06
CA LYS A 22 4.37 22.97 -14.25
C LYS A 22 5.34 21.98 -14.91
N ALA A 23 6.24 21.37 -14.14
CA ALA A 23 7.20 20.40 -14.69
C ALA A 23 6.51 19.21 -15.39
N LEU A 24 5.40 18.72 -14.82
CA LEU A 24 4.59 17.66 -15.45
C LEU A 24 3.83 18.15 -16.68
N LEU A 25 3.29 19.37 -16.66
CA LEU A 25 2.60 19.96 -17.81
C LEU A 25 3.56 20.15 -18.99
N ASP A 26 4.73 20.75 -18.75
CA ASP A 26 5.76 20.99 -19.77
C ASP A 26 6.26 19.67 -20.39
N ALA A 27 6.27 18.59 -19.60
CA ALA A 27 6.63 17.25 -20.05
C ALA A 27 5.48 16.47 -20.72
N GLY A 28 4.28 17.07 -20.88
CA GLY A 28 3.12 16.41 -21.47
C GLY A 28 2.47 15.34 -20.58
N MET A 29 2.74 15.36 -19.28
CA MET A 29 2.25 14.40 -18.28
C MET A 29 1.11 14.94 -17.42
N LEU A 30 0.63 16.15 -17.69
CA LEU A 30 -0.51 16.78 -17.01
C LEU A 30 -1.49 17.35 -18.05
N HIS A 31 -2.79 17.12 -17.86
CA HIS A 31 -3.84 17.71 -18.69
C HIS A 31 -4.03 19.19 -18.31
N GLY A 32 -3.60 20.10 -19.19
CA GLY A 32 -3.65 21.53 -18.94
C GLY A 32 -5.05 22.16 -19.08
N ASP A 33 -5.95 21.52 -19.80
CA ASP A 33 -7.31 21.98 -20.11
C ASP A 33 -8.33 21.69 -18.98
N CYS A 34 -7.92 20.95 -17.95
CA CYS A 34 -8.78 20.67 -16.81
C CYS A 34 -9.23 21.95 -16.11
N LEU A 35 -10.56 22.14 -16.01
CA LEU A 35 -11.17 23.21 -15.25
C LEU A 35 -10.81 23.09 -13.76
N THR A 36 -10.59 24.22 -13.11
CA THR A 36 -10.26 24.28 -11.69
C THR A 36 -11.26 25.15 -10.91
N VAL A 37 -11.14 25.15 -9.59
CA VAL A 37 -11.98 25.98 -8.69
C VAL A 37 -11.79 27.49 -8.88
N THR A 38 -10.75 27.94 -9.59
CA THR A 38 -10.56 29.36 -9.93
C THR A 38 -11.45 29.81 -11.09
N GLY A 39 -12.17 28.88 -11.73
CA GLY A 39 -12.89 29.12 -12.97
C GLY A 39 -12.01 29.13 -14.22
N ARG A 40 -10.69 28.95 -14.07
CA ARG A 40 -9.72 28.83 -15.14
C ARG A 40 -9.23 27.39 -15.29
N THR A 41 -8.62 27.09 -16.42
CA THR A 41 -7.91 25.83 -16.68
C THR A 41 -6.62 25.73 -15.85
N MET A 42 -6.12 24.51 -15.70
CA MET A 42 -4.84 24.26 -15.02
C MET A 42 -3.68 25.00 -15.69
N ALA A 43 -3.61 25.00 -17.02
CA ALA A 43 -2.56 25.70 -17.77
C ALA A 43 -2.62 27.22 -17.58
N GLU A 44 -3.81 27.82 -17.59
CA GLU A 44 -3.98 29.26 -17.32
C GLU A 44 -3.53 29.64 -15.90
N ASN A 45 -3.87 28.83 -14.89
CA ASN A 45 -3.42 29.08 -13.53
C ASN A 45 -1.89 28.99 -13.41
N LEU A 46 -1.27 27.99 -14.02
CA LEU A 46 0.19 27.81 -13.98
C LEU A 46 0.93 28.92 -14.73
N ALA A 47 0.38 29.41 -15.83
CA ALA A 47 0.92 30.55 -16.56
C ALA A 47 0.86 31.85 -15.73
N ASP A 48 -0.23 32.08 -15.01
CA ASP A 48 -0.42 33.27 -14.15
C ASP A 48 0.52 33.26 -12.93
N ILE A 49 0.69 32.09 -12.29
CA ILE A 49 1.60 31.92 -11.15
C ILE A 49 3.08 31.99 -11.57
N ALA A 50 3.41 31.50 -12.77
CA ALA A 50 4.76 31.37 -13.28
C ALA A 50 5.75 30.73 -12.29
N PRO A 51 5.47 29.50 -11.78
CA PRO A 51 6.32 28.86 -10.77
C PRO A 51 7.72 28.55 -11.33
N PRO A 52 8.76 28.54 -10.47
CA PRO A 52 10.12 28.22 -10.89
C PRO A 52 10.23 26.76 -11.35
N ASP A 53 11.34 26.43 -12.01
CA ASP A 53 11.68 25.03 -12.31
C ASP A 53 12.11 24.28 -11.04
N PRO A 54 12.07 22.92 -11.04
CA PRO A 54 12.54 22.12 -9.91
C PRO A 54 13.96 22.47 -9.47
N ASP A 55 14.18 22.61 -8.15
CA ASP A 55 15.45 23.06 -7.57
C ASP A 55 16.60 22.03 -7.68
N GLY A 56 16.30 20.81 -8.10
CA GLY A 56 17.25 19.71 -8.27
C GLY A 56 17.59 18.97 -6.97
N LYS A 57 17.16 19.46 -5.80
CA LYS A 57 17.46 18.85 -4.49
C LYS A 57 16.20 18.41 -3.77
N VAL A 58 15.23 19.30 -3.55
CA VAL A 58 13.92 18.98 -2.96
C VAL A 58 13.06 18.28 -4.00
N LEU A 59 12.92 18.89 -5.17
CA LEU A 59 12.30 18.32 -6.36
C LEU A 59 13.36 18.09 -7.42
N ARG A 60 13.48 16.84 -7.88
CA ARG A 60 14.40 16.51 -8.96
C ARG A 60 13.89 17.06 -10.29
N ALA A 61 14.82 17.47 -11.15
CA ALA A 61 14.52 17.75 -12.55
C ALA A 61 14.02 16.48 -13.26
N MET A 62 13.19 16.66 -14.30
CA MET A 62 12.57 15.55 -15.05
C MET A 62 13.59 14.58 -15.67
N ASN A 63 14.79 15.07 -16.00
CA ASN A 63 15.88 14.26 -16.57
C ASN A 63 16.78 13.59 -15.53
N SER A 64 16.57 13.83 -14.23
CA SER A 64 17.34 13.22 -13.14
C SER A 64 16.43 12.78 -11.98
N PRO A 65 15.38 11.98 -12.27
CA PRO A 65 14.40 11.59 -11.26
C PRO A 65 15.04 10.66 -10.22
N ILE A 66 14.38 10.50 -9.07
CA ILE A 66 14.82 9.55 -8.04
C ILE A 66 14.64 8.10 -8.55
N HIS A 67 13.49 7.82 -9.16
CA HIS A 67 13.19 6.56 -9.85
C HIS A 67 12.58 6.87 -11.23
N PRO A 68 12.77 6.01 -12.23
CA PRO A 68 12.26 6.23 -13.58
C PRO A 68 10.73 6.10 -13.68
N THR A 69 10.08 5.47 -12.68
CA THR A 69 8.64 5.24 -12.63
C THR A 69 8.03 5.82 -11.35
N GLY A 70 6.70 5.84 -11.28
CA GLY A 70 5.97 6.35 -10.12
C GLY A 70 6.29 5.60 -8.83
N GLY A 71 6.24 6.31 -7.70
CA GLY A 71 6.58 5.76 -6.38
C GLY A 71 5.53 4.84 -5.73
N ILE A 72 4.47 4.51 -6.48
CA ILE A 72 3.38 3.61 -6.10
C ILE A 72 3.24 2.61 -7.23
N THR A 73 3.27 1.31 -6.89
CA THR A 73 3.08 0.22 -7.84
C THR A 73 1.79 -0.53 -7.48
N ILE A 74 0.97 -0.78 -8.49
CA ILE A 74 -0.21 -1.64 -8.37
C ILE A 74 0.24 -3.08 -8.63
N LEU A 75 -0.13 -3.97 -7.74
CA LEU A 75 0.19 -5.40 -7.82
C LEU A 75 -1.06 -6.19 -8.19
N LYS A 76 -0.89 -7.24 -8.99
CA LYS A 76 -1.88 -8.30 -9.23
C LYS A 76 -1.22 -9.67 -9.08
N GLY A 77 -1.98 -10.75 -9.03
CA GLY A 77 -1.42 -12.10 -8.97
C GLY A 77 -2.32 -13.04 -8.19
N SER A 78 -1.86 -14.27 -7.99
CA SER A 78 -2.64 -15.31 -7.28
C SER A 78 -3.05 -14.90 -5.86
N LEU A 79 -2.25 -14.07 -5.17
CA LEU A 79 -2.58 -13.61 -3.82
C LEU A 79 -3.49 -12.36 -3.80
N ALA A 80 -3.48 -11.56 -4.87
CA ALA A 80 -4.22 -10.30 -4.96
C ALA A 80 -4.91 -10.14 -6.33
N PRO A 81 -5.88 -11.00 -6.70
CA PRO A 81 -6.49 -10.98 -8.03
C PRO A 81 -7.34 -9.71 -8.27
N GLY A 82 -7.86 -9.09 -7.21
CA GLY A 82 -8.55 -7.80 -7.24
C GLY A 82 -7.61 -6.59 -7.19
N GLY A 83 -6.31 -6.82 -7.04
CA GLY A 83 -5.27 -5.80 -6.90
C GLY A 83 -4.75 -5.65 -5.46
N ALA A 84 -3.55 -5.09 -5.35
CA ALA A 84 -2.94 -4.60 -4.11
C ALA A 84 -2.05 -3.39 -4.42
N VAL A 85 -1.58 -2.70 -3.37
CA VAL A 85 -0.77 -1.47 -3.51
C VAL A 85 0.51 -1.60 -2.71
N VAL A 86 1.64 -1.27 -3.33
CA VAL A 86 2.95 -1.14 -2.67
C VAL A 86 3.57 0.22 -2.98
N LYS A 87 4.26 0.79 -2.00
CA LYS A 87 5.05 2.01 -2.17
C LYS A 87 6.46 1.65 -2.60
N SER A 88 6.73 1.71 -3.90
CA SER A 88 8.01 1.38 -4.53
C SER A 88 9.07 2.48 -4.42
N ALA A 89 8.69 3.70 -4.03
CA ALA A 89 9.55 4.88 -3.99
C ALA A 89 10.82 4.79 -3.10
N GLY A 90 11.05 3.69 -2.40
CA GLY A 90 12.13 3.56 -1.43
C GLY A 90 12.97 2.30 -1.53
N PHE A 91 12.88 1.54 -2.63
CA PHE A 91 13.55 0.23 -2.75
C PHE A 91 14.17 0.05 -4.13
N ASP A 92 15.39 -0.52 -4.13
CA ASP A 92 16.15 -0.84 -5.34
C ASP A 92 16.01 -2.32 -5.76
N SER A 93 15.45 -3.19 -4.89
CA SER A 93 15.23 -4.61 -5.21
C SER A 93 13.86 -4.81 -5.84
N ASP A 94 13.85 -5.39 -7.04
CA ASP A 94 12.62 -5.66 -7.78
C ASP A 94 11.88 -6.89 -7.28
N VAL A 95 12.55 -7.83 -6.59
CA VAL A 95 11.96 -9.13 -6.19
C VAL A 95 12.25 -9.45 -4.72
N PHE A 96 11.24 -9.95 -4.03
CA PHE A 96 11.34 -10.52 -2.68
C PHE A 96 10.55 -11.83 -2.61
N THR A 97 11.16 -12.89 -2.11
CA THR A 97 10.48 -14.16 -1.79
C THR A 97 10.74 -14.49 -0.34
N GLY A 98 9.69 -14.84 0.40
CA GLY A 98 9.82 -15.21 1.80
C GLY A 98 8.73 -16.15 2.28
N THR A 99 8.84 -16.52 3.55
CA THR A 99 7.97 -17.52 4.19
C THR A 99 6.86 -16.84 4.97
N ALA A 100 5.62 -17.24 4.72
CA ALA A 100 4.45 -16.65 5.38
C ALA A 100 4.47 -16.92 6.89
N ARG A 101 4.23 -15.85 7.66
CA ARG A 101 3.79 -15.88 9.06
C ARG A 101 2.46 -15.14 9.16
N VAL A 102 1.40 -15.85 9.51
CA VAL A 102 0.03 -15.41 9.35
C VAL A 102 -0.56 -14.99 10.69
N PHE A 103 -1.10 -13.77 10.70
CA PHE A 103 -1.73 -13.16 11.86
C PHE A 103 -3.12 -12.67 11.47
N GLU A 104 -4.11 -13.02 12.29
CA GLU A 104 -5.50 -12.63 12.05
C GLU A 104 -5.80 -11.17 12.41
N ARG A 105 -4.87 -10.49 13.10
CA ARG A 105 -4.95 -9.09 13.54
C ARG A 105 -3.55 -8.55 13.78
N GLU A 106 -3.35 -7.23 13.67
CA GLU A 106 -2.03 -6.61 13.92
C GLU A 106 -1.50 -6.88 15.33
N ARG A 107 -2.37 -7.01 16.35
CA ARG A 107 -1.91 -7.20 17.73
C ARG A 107 -1.07 -8.47 17.88
N ALA A 108 -1.50 -9.56 17.24
CA ALA A 108 -0.75 -10.81 17.24
C ALA A 108 0.59 -10.68 16.49
N ALA A 109 0.63 -9.90 15.40
CA ALA A 109 1.88 -9.62 14.70
C ALA A 109 2.84 -8.75 15.53
N MET A 110 2.31 -7.81 16.33
CA MET A 110 3.11 -7.04 17.29
C MET A 110 3.70 -7.93 18.38
N ASP A 111 2.87 -8.79 18.98
CA ASP A 111 3.31 -9.72 20.03
C ASP A 111 4.43 -10.65 19.49
N ALA A 112 4.26 -11.18 18.28
CA ALA A 112 5.26 -12.04 17.61
C ALA A 112 6.55 -11.30 17.19
N LEU A 113 6.51 -9.98 17.06
CA LEU A 113 7.72 -9.19 16.88
C LEU A 113 8.44 -8.98 18.21
N GLU A 114 7.68 -8.69 19.27
CA GLU A 114 8.21 -8.46 20.62
C GLU A 114 8.88 -9.71 21.20
N ASP A 115 8.35 -10.90 20.92
CA ASP A 115 8.90 -12.18 21.40
C ASP A 115 9.99 -12.79 20.50
N GLY A 116 10.30 -12.14 19.36
CA GLY A 116 11.33 -12.58 18.42
C GLY A 116 10.91 -13.69 17.46
N THR A 117 9.62 -14.03 17.38
CA THR A 117 9.08 -15.00 16.40
C THR A 117 9.23 -14.49 14.95
N ILE A 118 9.07 -13.17 14.72
CA ILE A 118 9.31 -12.55 13.41
C ILE A 118 10.81 -12.30 13.22
N THR A 119 11.33 -12.79 12.11
CA THR A 119 12.76 -12.87 11.77
C THR A 119 13.02 -12.54 10.29
N ASN A 120 14.28 -12.54 9.88
CA ASN A 120 14.69 -12.28 8.49
C ASN A 120 14.07 -13.32 7.53
N GLY A 121 13.56 -12.87 6.38
CA GLY A 121 13.00 -13.70 5.33
C GLY A 121 11.51 -13.99 5.48
N ASP A 122 10.87 -13.42 6.50
CA ASP A 122 9.45 -13.59 6.73
C ASP A 122 8.60 -12.70 5.84
N VAL A 123 7.45 -13.23 5.46
CA VAL A 123 6.31 -12.51 4.90
C VAL A 123 5.23 -12.46 5.98
N VAL A 124 5.18 -11.35 6.70
CA VAL A 124 4.21 -11.13 7.78
C VAL A 124 2.88 -10.78 7.15
N VAL A 125 1.96 -11.74 7.14
CA VAL A 125 0.60 -11.60 6.60
C VAL A 125 -0.33 -11.21 7.73
N ILE A 126 -0.86 -9.99 7.69
CA ILE A 126 -1.85 -9.50 8.65
C ILE A 126 -3.18 -9.38 7.93
N ARG A 127 -4.10 -10.31 8.20
CA ARG A 127 -5.39 -10.39 7.49
C ARG A 127 -6.57 -10.06 8.40
N TYR A 128 -7.78 -10.01 7.83
CA TYR A 128 -8.98 -9.50 8.51
C TYR A 128 -8.81 -8.06 9.03
N GLU A 129 -7.99 -7.25 8.38
CA GLU A 129 -7.85 -5.81 8.66
C GLU A 129 -8.41 -4.95 7.52
N GLY A 130 -9.04 -5.57 6.52
CA GLY A 130 -9.71 -4.94 5.39
C GLY A 130 -10.97 -4.13 5.75
N PRO A 131 -11.66 -3.55 4.74
CA PRO A 131 -12.86 -2.74 4.95
C PRO A 131 -13.89 -3.41 5.86
N LYS A 132 -14.25 -4.66 5.59
CA LYS A 132 -15.24 -5.40 6.38
C LYS A 132 -14.60 -6.18 7.52
N GLY A 133 -13.41 -6.74 7.30
CA GLY A 133 -12.72 -7.61 8.27
C GLY A 133 -12.26 -6.89 9.53
N GLY A 134 -11.77 -5.64 9.38
CA GLY A 134 -11.26 -4.79 10.46
C GLY A 134 -12.30 -4.58 11.57
N PRO A 135 -13.46 -3.95 11.28
CA PRO A 135 -13.85 -3.19 10.08
C PRO A 135 -13.25 -1.78 10.03
N GLY A 136 -13.37 -1.10 8.89
CA GLY A 136 -12.90 0.28 8.69
C GLY A 136 -11.50 0.40 8.10
N MET A 137 -10.92 -0.72 7.64
CA MET A 137 -9.65 -0.78 6.91
C MET A 137 -8.53 0.04 7.58
N ARG A 138 -8.12 -0.32 8.80
CA ARG A 138 -7.26 0.56 9.61
C ARG A 138 -5.85 0.71 9.05
N GLU A 139 -5.21 1.83 9.38
CA GLU A 139 -3.78 2.04 9.12
C GLU A 139 -2.92 1.39 10.21
N MET A 140 -1.96 0.57 9.79
CA MET A 140 -1.07 -0.18 10.68
C MET A 140 0.32 0.46 10.75
N LEU A 141 0.39 1.66 11.35
CA LEU A 141 1.67 2.35 11.58
C LEU A 141 2.50 1.66 12.67
N ALA A 142 1.86 1.05 13.67
CA ALA A 142 2.56 0.47 14.82
C ALA A 142 3.51 -0.66 14.39
N ILE A 143 3.00 -1.65 13.67
CA ILE A 143 3.82 -2.78 13.22
C ILE A 143 4.91 -2.36 12.23
N THR A 144 4.61 -1.44 11.30
CA THR A 144 5.61 -0.96 10.32
C THR A 144 6.74 -0.20 11.00
N GLY A 145 6.42 0.63 12.00
CA GLY A 145 7.41 1.32 12.83
C GLY A 145 8.25 0.35 13.66
N ALA A 146 7.61 -0.64 14.27
CA ALA A 146 8.28 -1.63 15.11
C ALA A 146 9.24 -2.51 14.30
N ILE A 147 8.82 -3.05 13.15
CA ILE A 147 9.70 -3.83 12.24
C ILE A 147 10.93 -3.03 11.84
N LYS A 148 10.74 -1.75 11.49
CA LYS A 148 11.86 -0.87 11.16
C LYS A 148 12.77 -0.62 12.37
N GLY A 149 12.21 -0.40 13.55
CA GLY A 149 12.96 -0.21 14.80
C GLY A 149 13.76 -1.45 15.21
N ALA A 150 13.25 -2.64 14.91
CA ALA A 150 13.94 -3.92 15.09
C ALA A 150 15.03 -4.18 14.04
N GLY A 151 15.22 -3.29 13.07
CA GLY A 151 16.23 -3.44 12.01
C GLY A 151 15.83 -4.36 10.86
N LEU A 152 14.59 -4.89 10.86
CA LEU A 152 14.11 -5.88 9.88
C LEU A 152 13.49 -5.27 8.62
N GLY A 153 13.51 -3.95 8.47
CA GLY A 153 12.76 -3.24 7.41
C GLY A 153 13.18 -3.52 5.96
N LYS A 154 14.33 -4.18 5.74
CA LYS A 154 14.80 -4.64 4.41
C LYS A 154 14.62 -6.14 4.19
N ASP A 155 14.39 -6.87 5.28
CA ASP A 155 14.49 -8.33 5.34
C ASP A 155 13.11 -9.00 5.53
N VAL A 156 12.09 -8.20 5.82
CA VAL A 156 10.71 -8.66 6.05
C VAL A 156 9.75 -7.93 5.10
N LEU A 157 8.85 -8.68 4.51
CA LEU A 157 7.70 -8.17 3.76
C LEU A 157 6.47 -8.14 4.68
N LEU A 158 5.86 -6.97 4.83
CA LEU A 158 4.54 -6.83 5.46
C LEU A 158 3.45 -6.87 4.40
N LEU A 159 2.43 -7.70 4.59
CA LEU A 159 1.33 -7.89 3.64
C LEU A 159 -0.02 -7.86 4.36
N THR A 160 -1.01 -7.16 3.82
CA THR A 160 -2.32 -7.01 4.46
C THR A 160 -3.47 -6.69 3.51
N ASP A 161 -4.68 -7.12 3.87
CA ASP A 161 -5.94 -6.62 3.31
C ASP A 161 -6.36 -5.25 3.89
N GLY A 162 -5.71 -4.79 4.96
CA GLY A 162 -5.82 -3.44 5.53
C GLY A 162 -4.94 -2.39 4.81
N ARG A 163 -4.50 -1.36 5.53
CA ARG A 163 -3.67 -0.27 4.96
C ARG A 163 -2.42 -0.01 5.78
N PHE A 164 -1.43 0.57 5.12
CA PHE A 164 -0.25 1.14 5.75
C PHE A 164 -0.28 2.66 5.67
N SER A 165 0.33 3.31 6.66
CA SER A 165 0.32 4.76 6.76
C SER A 165 1.23 5.40 5.72
N GLY A 166 0.97 6.66 5.34
CA GLY A 166 1.85 7.42 4.44
C GLY A 166 3.29 7.55 4.95
N GLY A 167 3.49 7.43 6.27
CA GLY A 167 4.78 7.39 6.96
C GLY A 167 5.54 6.06 6.89
N THR A 168 4.91 5.00 6.40
CA THR A 168 5.54 3.67 6.27
C THR A 168 6.67 3.68 5.23
N THR A 169 7.77 3.01 5.57
CA THR A 169 8.89 2.68 4.69
C THR A 169 9.22 1.21 4.90
N GLY A 170 9.25 0.44 3.83
CA GLY A 170 9.59 -0.98 3.86
C GLY A 170 8.93 -1.66 2.66
N LEU A 171 9.17 -2.96 2.52
CA LEU A 171 8.33 -3.82 1.70
C LEU A 171 6.99 -3.97 2.42
N CYS A 172 6.02 -3.12 2.07
CA CYS A 172 4.71 -3.08 2.72
C CYS A 172 3.62 -3.04 1.66
N VAL A 173 2.93 -4.17 1.49
CA VAL A 173 1.85 -4.36 0.52
C VAL A 173 0.50 -4.30 1.24
N GLY A 174 -0.26 -3.25 0.96
CA GLY A 174 -1.61 -3.08 1.52
C GLY A 174 -2.70 -3.30 0.47
N HIS A 175 -3.95 -3.19 0.91
CA HIS A 175 -5.13 -3.19 0.05
C HIS A 175 -5.28 -4.49 -0.75
N VAL A 176 -4.75 -5.61 -0.25
CA VAL A 176 -4.92 -6.91 -0.91
C VAL A 176 -6.40 -7.21 -1.05
N ALA A 177 -6.85 -7.34 -2.30
CA ALA A 177 -8.23 -7.58 -2.67
C ALA A 177 -8.37 -8.89 -3.48
N PRO A 178 -9.42 -9.69 -3.23
CA PRO A 178 -10.44 -9.54 -2.18
C PRO A 178 -9.86 -9.69 -0.77
N GLU A 179 -10.47 -9.02 0.21
CA GLU A 179 -10.06 -9.11 1.61
C GLU A 179 -10.38 -10.48 2.21
N ALA A 180 -9.82 -10.80 3.39
CA ALA A 180 -9.95 -12.13 3.97
C ALA A 180 -11.40 -12.50 4.30
N VAL A 181 -12.20 -11.56 4.81
CA VAL A 181 -13.60 -11.82 5.18
C VAL A 181 -14.50 -12.08 3.96
N ASP A 182 -14.09 -11.63 2.78
CA ASP A 182 -14.78 -11.89 1.50
C ASP A 182 -14.25 -13.17 0.81
N GLY A 183 -13.41 -13.95 1.49
CA GLY A 183 -12.86 -15.20 0.96
C GLY A 183 -11.81 -14.99 -0.14
N GLY A 184 -11.07 -13.87 -0.08
CA GLY A 184 -9.92 -13.66 -0.95
C GLY A 184 -8.78 -14.65 -0.67
N PRO A 185 -7.83 -14.82 -1.61
CA PRO A 185 -6.69 -15.73 -1.45
C PRO A 185 -5.91 -15.54 -0.14
N ILE A 186 -5.81 -14.30 0.37
CA ILE A 186 -5.19 -13.97 1.65
C ILE A 186 -5.83 -14.70 2.87
N ALA A 187 -7.12 -15.05 2.80
CA ALA A 187 -7.81 -15.84 3.82
C ALA A 187 -7.30 -17.30 3.93
N PHE A 188 -6.61 -17.78 2.91
CA PHE A 188 -6.19 -19.19 2.80
C PHE A 188 -4.68 -19.38 2.93
N VAL A 189 -3.92 -18.31 3.10
CA VAL A 189 -2.49 -18.39 3.45
C VAL A 189 -2.35 -19.08 4.80
N ARG A 190 -1.33 -19.95 4.90
CA ARG A 190 -0.93 -20.66 6.12
C ARG A 190 0.54 -20.37 6.41
N ASP A 191 0.94 -20.53 7.67
CA ASP A 191 2.34 -20.46 8.05
C ASP A 191 3.17 -21.45 7.22
N GLY A 192 4.32 -20.98 6.72
CA GLY A 192 5.21 -21.78 5.87
C GLY A 192 5.01 -21.63 4.36
N ASP A 193 3.85 -21.12 3.90
CA ASP A 193 3.64 -20.87 2.48
C ASP A 193 4.68 -19.89 1.93
N GLN A 194 5.16 -20.10 0.70
CA GLN A 194 6.06 -19.15 0.05
C GLN A 194 5.25 -18.05 -0.65
N ILE A 195 5.64 -16.80 -0.45
CA ILE A 195 5.03 -15.64 -1.12
C ILE A 195 6.12 -14.88 -1.86
N ARG A 196 5.85 -14.53 -3.12
CA ARG A 196 6.74 -13.76 -3.98
C ARG A 196 6.11 -12.41 -4.35
N LEU A 197 6.84 -11.34 -4.08
CA LEU A 197 6.58 -9.99 -4.57
C LEU A 197 7.58 -9.68 -5.69
N ASP A 198 7.08 -9.20 -6.82
CA ASP A 198 7.89 -8.74 -7.95
C ASP A 198 7.37 -7.36 -8.40
N VAL A 199 8.04 -6.31 -7.95
CA VAL A 199 7.67 -4.90 -8.19
C VAL A 199 7.88 -4.53 -9.66
N GLY A 200 8.87 -5.11 -10.33
CA GLY A 200 9.17 -4.85 -11.73
C GLY A 200 8.06 -5.32 -12.66
N THR A 201 7.48 -6.49 -12.39
CA THR A 201 6.33 -7.02 -13.14
C THR A 201 4.97 -6.65 -12.54
N GLY A 202 4.96 -6.02 -11.36
CA GLY A 202 3.73 -5.68 -10.64
C GLY A 202 2.97 -6.93 -10.18
N THR A 203 3.68 -7.98 -9.75
CA THR A 203 3.08 -9.24 -9.33
C THR A 203 3.22 -9.56 -7.84
N LEU A 204 2.20 -10.22 -7.30
CA LEU A 204 2.14 -10.72 -5.93
C LEU A 204 1.55 -12.14 -5.93
N GLU A 205 2.42 -13.12 -5.74
CA GLU A 205 2.10 -14.54 -5.92
C GLU A 205 2.16 -15.31 -4.61
N LEU A 206 1.16 -16.15 -4.39
CA LEU A 206 1.16 -17.21 -3.38
C LEU A 206 1.59 -18.50 -4.06
N LEU A 207 2.78 -19.00 -3.72
CA LEU A 207 3.39 -20.17 -4.37
C LEU A 207 2.84 -21.47 -3.76
N VAL A 208 1.53 -21.67 -3.91
CA VAL A 208 0.78 -22.84 -3.46
C VAL A 208 -0.04 -23.35 -4.64
N ASP A 209 -0.10 -24.67 -4.81
CA ASP A 209 -0.88 -25.29 -5.88
C ASP A 209 -2.36 -24.91 -5.80
N GLU A 210 -2.98 -24.66 -6.95
CA GLU A 210 -4.39 -24.25 -7.04
C GLU A 210 -5.33 -25.29 -6.43
N ALA A 211 -5.02 -26.58 -6.61
CA ALA A 211 -5.80 -27.68 -6.02
C ALA A 211 -5.74 -27.67 -4.49
N GLU A 212 -4.57 -27.36 -3.91
CA GLU A 212 -4.44 -27.21 -2.46
C GLU A 212 -5.23 -26.01 -1.97
N LEU A 213 -5.09 -24.84 -2.61
CA LEU A 213 -5.85 -23.64 -2.26
C LEU A 213 -7.36 -23.86 -2.37
N ALA A 214 -7.84 -24.54 -3.40
CA ALA A 214 -9.24 -24.94 -3.53
C ALA A 214 -9.67 -25.84 -2.37
N GLY A 215 -8.83 -26.80 -1.97
CA GLY A 215 -9.05 -27.63 -0.79
C GLY A 215 -9.18 -26.82 0.50
N ARG A 216 -8.37 -25.77 0.68
CA ARG A 216 -8.41 -24.88 1.86
C ARG A 216 -9.72 -24.07 1.96
N LYS A 217 -10.46 -23.90 0.87
CA LYS A 217 -11.76 -23.19 0.85
C LYS A 217 -12.91 -24.04 1.39
N ASN A 218 -12.77 -25.37 1.38
CA ASN A 218 -13.85 -26.28 1.78
C ASN A 218 -14.13 -26.16 3.29
N GLY A 219 -15.37 -25.82 3.63
CA GLY A 219 -15.79 -25.62 5.03
C GLY A 219 -15.24 -24.35 5.69
N TRP A 220 -14.68 -23.42 4.90
CA TRP A 220 -14.22 -22.14 5.43
C TRP A 220 -15.40 -21.22 5.72
N GLU A 221 -15.36 -20.59 6.90
CA GLU A 221 -16.23 -19.48 7.27
C GLU A 221 -15.36 -18.31 7.76
N PRO A 222 -15.75 -17.06 7.45
CA PRO A 222 -15.02 -15.89 7.94
C PRO A 222 -15.16 -15.75 9.47
N LEU A 223 -14.21 -15.04 10.08
CA LEU A 223 -14.33 -14.64 11.49
C LEU A 223 -15.61 -13.82 11.72
N PRO A 224 -16.29 -13.99 12.87
CA PRO A 224 -17.50 -13.24 13.17
C PRO A 224 -17.23 -11.73 13.25
N PRO A 225 -18.19 -10.87 12.85
CA PRO A 225 -18.02 -9.42 12.92
C PRO A 225 -17.75 -8.94 14.35
N ARG A 226 -16.69 -8.14 14.55
CA ARG A 226 -16.36 -7.56 15.87
C ARG A 226 -17.40 -6.56 16.36
N TYR A 227 -18.02 -5.82 15.44
CA TYR A 227 -19.03 -4.80 15.75
C TYR A 227 -20.34 -5.16 15.06
N THR A 228 -21.34 -5.57 15.84
CA THR A 228 -22.65 -6.02 15.34
C THR A 228 -23.72 -4.91 15.33
N ARG A 229 -23.43 -3.76 15.94
CA ARG A 229 -24.32 -2.58 15.99
C ARG A 229 -23.53 -1.28 15.80
N GLY A 230 -24.23 -0.17 15.58
CA GLY A 230 -23.63 1.16 15.45
C GLY A 230 -23.02 1.46 14.08
N VAL A 231 -22.17 2.48 14.01
CA VAL A 231 -21.63 2.99 12.73
C VAL A 231 -20.79 1.95 11.99
N LEU A 232 -19.95 1.17 12.68
CA LEU A 232 -19.09 0.15 12.06
C LEU A 232 -19.90 -1.05 11.53
N ALA A 233 -21.00 -1.40 12.19
CA ALA A 233 -21.91 -2.42 11.68
C ALA A 233 -22.67 -1.95 10.43
N LYS A 234 -23.03 -0.67 10.35
CA LYS A 234 -23.59 -0.08 9.11
C LYS A 234 -22.54 -0.05 8.00
N TYR A 235 -21.32 0.41 8.30
CA TYR A 235 -20.21 0.47 7.35
C TYR A 235 -19.94 -0.89 6.70
N THR A 236 -19.78 -1.95 7.51
CA THR A 236 -19.52 -3.31 7.02
C THR A 236 -20.58 -3.82 6.03
N LYS A 237 -21.84 -3.39 6.19
CA LYS A 237 -22.95 -3.78 5.30
C LYS A 237 -22.96 -3.03 3.96
N LEU A 238 -22.31 -1.87 3.90
CA LEU A 238 -22.40 -0.95 2.75
C LEU A 238 -21.09 -0.82 1.98
N VAL A 239 -19.96 -1.03 2.65
CA VAL A 239 -18.64 -0.78 2.08
C VAL A 239 -18.29 -1.77 0.97
N GLY A 240 -17.84 -1.24 -0.16
CA GLY A 240 -17.24 -2.01 -1.26
C GLY A 240 -15.79 -2.41 -1.00
N SER A 241 -15.22 -3.18 -1.93
CA SER A 241 -13.80 -3.56 -1.90
C SER A 241 -12.88 -2.33 -1.89
N ALA A 242 -11.70 -2.47 -1.28
CA ALA A 242 -10.63 -1.49 -1.38
C ALA A 242 -10.22 -1.19 -2.83
N SER A 243 -10.31 -2.18 -3.73
CA SER A 243 -10.05 -1.99 -5.17
C SER A 243 -11.08 -1.10 -5.87
N GLY A 244 -12.28 -0.96 -5.30
CA GLY A 244 -13.30 0.00 -5.70
C GLY A 244 -13.29 1.29 -4.87
N GLY A 245 -12.23 1.54 -4.10
CA GLY A 245 -12.09 2.73 -3.26
C GLY A 245 -12.82 2.68 -1.91
N ALA A 246 -13.33 1.51 -1.50
CA ALA A 246 -14.08 1.32 -0.25
C ALA A 246 -15.27 2.30 -0.08
N VAL A 247 -15.98 2.60 -1.18
CA VAL A 247 -17.18 3.44 -1.17
C VAL A 247 -18.36 2.72 -0.51
N CYS A 248 -19.34 3.46 0.03
CA CYS A 248 -20.51 2.91 0.73
C CYS A 248 -21.85 3.16 0.03
N GLY A 249 -21.82 3.56 -1.24
CA GLY A 249 -22.98 4.01 -2.03
C GLY A 249 -22.51 4.88 -3.17
#